data_AF-A0AAW6DIN6-F1
#
_entry.id   AF-A0AAW6DIN6-F1
#
_cell.length_a   1.000
_cell.length_b   1.000
_cell.length_c   1.000
_cell.angle_alpha   90.00
_cell.angle_beta   90.00
_cell.angle_gamma   90.00
#
_symmetry.space_group_name_H-M   'P 1'
#
loop_
_entity.id
_entity.type
_entity.pdbx_description
1 polymer ?
#
loop_
_entity_poly.entity_id
_entity_poly.type
_entity_poly.pdbx_seq_one_letter_code
_entity_poly.pdbx_strand_id
1 'polypeptide(L)'
;MELIEQYQLTKYDENVSGRRAQDVLDVMSSWLGYSEANGKFRQIIDLYNSHQPLARGYAVQYTDEWCDTAVSAAAIQADCVDLIGTECGCEKHIEIFKEKGIWIEDGTIVPLPGDIILYNWDFQVQPNDGYSDHIGYVESVSGQMITVIEGNYNEAVARRKIPADWGQIRGYARPKYAEGVTGQPSKSIEEVAGEVIQGKYANGKERRKKLCDMGYDPNAVQREVNRQLSQNEAPAEYYVVQENDTLSEIAKRFATTYLELAAWNGIADPNMIYVGQKIRIR
;
A
#
# COMPACT_ATOMS: atom_id res chain seq x y z
N MET A 1 -3.07 -15.54 -26.43
CA MET A 1 -2.08 -16.38 -25.71
C MET A 1 -0.70 -16.06 -26.24
N GLU A 2 0.10 -15.34 -25.47
CA GLU A 2 1.50 -15.06 -25.79
C GLU A 2 2.38 -15.50 -24.62
N LEU A 3 3.52 -16.10 -24.92
CA LEU A 3 4.50 -16.52 -23.93
C LEU A 3 5.37 -15.31 -23.57
N ILE A 4 5.49 -15.01 -22.27
CA ILE A 4 6.36 -13.93 -21.79
C ILE A 4 7.40 -14.51 -20.82
N GLU A 5 8.67 -14.12 -21.00
CA GLU A 5 9.77 -14.46 -20.09
C GLU A 5 10.01 -13.32 -19.09
N GLN A 6 9.88 -13.63 -17.80
CA GLN A 6 10.39 -12.79 -16.72
C GLN A 6 11.06 -13.69 -15.67
N TYR A 7 12.31 -13.38 -15.31
CA TYR A 7 13.15 -14.17 -14.39
C TYR A 7 13.45 -15.62 -14.82
N GLN A 8 13.57 -15.89 -16.12
CA GLN A 8 13.90 -17.21 -16.70
C GLN A 8 12.85 -18.32 -16.47
N LEU A 9 11.58 -17.97 -16.29
CA LEU A 9 10.49 -18.94 -16.25
C LEU A 9 9.36 -18.49 -17.19
N THR A 10 8.74 -19.46 -17.88
CA THR A 10 7.67 -19.24 -18.86
C THR A 10 6.31 -19.55 -18.25
N LYS A 11 5.35 -18.62 -18.38
CA LYS A 11 3.93 -18.82 -18.03
C LYS A 11 3.02 -18.18 -19.09
N TYR A 12 1.84 -18.76 -19.30
CA TYR A 12 0.77 -18.21 -20.14
C TYR A 12 -0.08 -17.21 -19.34
N ASP A 13 -0.52 -16.14 -19.98
CA ASP A 13 -1.45 -15.17 -19.39
C ASP A 13 -2.91 -15.56 -19.70
N GLU A 14 -3.78 -15.57 -18.67
CA GLU A 14 -5.12 -14.94 -18.68
C GLU A 14 -6.01 -15.18 -17.42
N ASN A 15 -6.55 -14.06 -16.93
CA ASN A 15 -7.84 -13.77 -16.23
C ASN A 15 -8.15 -14.30 -14.80
N VAL A 16 -7.98 -13.42 -13.80
CA VAL A 16 -8.75 -13.44 -12.52
C VAL A 16 -9.12 -12.00 -12.14
N SER A 17 -10.39 -11.72 -11.86
CA SER A 17 -10.84 -10.45 -11.26
C SER A 17 -10.14 -10.25 -9.91
N GLY A 18 -9.20 -9.31 -9.83
CA GLY A 18 -8.35 -9.16 -8.66
C GLY A 18 -9.10 -8.56 -7.46
N ARG A 19 -9.41 -9.37 -6.44
CA ARG A 19 -9.97 -8.92 -5.15
C ARG A 19 -8.90 -8.21 -4.32
N ARG A 20 -9.25 -7.04 -3.77
CA ARG A 20 -8.35 -6.10 -3.08
C ARG A 20 -8.70 -6.02 -1.59
N ALA A 21 -7.74 -5.59 -0.77
CA ALA A 21 -8.01 -5.27 0.65
C ALA A 21 -9.13 -4.24 0.80
N GLN A 22 -9.23 -3.27 -0.11
CA GLN A 22 -10.26 -2.25 -0.04
C GLN A 22 -11.66 -2.84 -0.13
N ASP A 23 -11.86 -3.97 -0.82
CA ASP A 23 -13.18 -4.55 -1.02
C ASP A 23 -13.77 -5.06 0.31
N VAL A 24 -12.96 -5.66 1.20
CA VAL A 24 -13.42 -6.04 2.56
C VAL A 24 -13.55 -4.84 3.49
N LEU A 25 -12.68 -3.84 3.34
CA LEU A 25 -12.72 -2.62 4.17
C LEU A 25 -13.94 -1.74 3.84
N ASP A 26 -14.35 -1.67 2.57
CA ASP A 26 -15.57 -0.99 2.14
C ASP A 26 -16.81 -1.65 2.73
N VAL A 27 -16.85 -2.99 2.77
CA VAL A 27 -17.93 -3.74 3.43
C VAL A 27 -17.98 -3.42 4.91
N MET A 28 -16.87 -3.58 5.65
CA MET A 28 -16.84 -3.29 7.09
C MET A 28 -17.21 -1.84 7.37
N SER A 29 -16.72 -0.89 6.57
CA SER A 29 -17.03 0.54 6.69
C SER A 29 -18.51 0.83 6.47
N SER A 30 -19.17 0.13 5.55
CA SER A 30 -20.61 0.27 5.30
C SER A 30 -21.47 -0.13 6.50
N TRP A 31 -20.92 -0.93 7.42
CA TRP A 31 -21.60 -1.39 8.63
C TRP A 31 -21.32 -0.52 9.86
N LEU A 32 -20.52 0.54 9.76
CA LEU A 32 -20.25 1.41 10.90
C LEU A 32 -21.53 1.89 11.58
N GLY A 33 -21.57 1.73 12.90
CA GLY A 33 -22.74 2.06 13.72
C GLY A 33 -23.83 0.99 13.72
N TYR A 34 -23.66 -0.14 13.03
CA TYR A 34 -24.50 -1.33 13.25
C TYR A 34 -24.21 -1.85 14.66
N SER A 35 -25.25 -2.10 15.45
CA SER A 35 -25.07 -2.52 16.84
C SER A 35 -26.21 -3.42 17.32
N GLU A 36 -26.02 -4.02 18.49
CA GLU A 36 -27.09 -4.75 19.17
C GLU A 36 -28.24 -3.82 19.56
N ALA A 37 -27.91 -2.63 20.06
CA ALA A 37 -28.89 -1.62 20.47
C ALA A 37 -29.85 -1.19 19.34
N ASN A 38 -29.37 -1.13 18.09
CA ASN A 38 -30.22 -0.81 16.94
C ASN A 38 -30.67 -2.05 16.14
N GLY A 39 -30.27 -3.25 16.57
CA GLY A 39 -30.63 -4.52 15.96
C GLY A 39 -30.00 -4.79 14.58
N LYS A 40 -29.20 -3.88 14.02
CA LYS A 40 -28.66 -4.04 12.65
C LYS A 40 -27.57 -5.11 12.55
N PHE A 41 -26.91 -5.46 13.66
CA PHE A 41 -25.94 -6.57 13.70
C PHE A 41 -26.53 -7.90 13.20
N ARG A 42 -27.85 -8.10 13.34
CA ARG A 42 -28.55 -9.29 12.84
C ARG A 42 -28.36 -9.48 11.34
N GLN A 43 -28.25 -8.40 10.56
CA GLN A 43 -28.02 -8.49 9.12
C GLN A 43 -26.64 -9.10 8.79
N ILE A 44 -25.64 -8.84 9.64
CA ILE A 44 -24.29 -9.40 9.49
C ILE A 44 -24.32 -10.89 9.82
N ILE A 45 -25.00 -11.29 10.90
CA ILE A 45 -25.19 -12.68 11.30
C ILE A 45 -25.99 -13.45 10.22
N ASP A 46 -27.05 -12.85 9.68
CA ASP A 46 -27.88 -13.45 8.64
C ASP A 46 -27.08 -13.65 7.34
N LEU A 47 -26.26 -12.66 6.96
CA LEU A 47 -25.35 -12.77 5.83
C LEU A 47 -24.36 -13.93 6.01
N TYR A 48 -23.73 -14.03 7.18
CA TYR A 48 -22.84 -15.16 7.49
C TYR A 48 -23.58 -16.49 7.39
N ASN A 49 -24.74 -16.62 8.05
CA ASN A 49 -25.53 -17.85 8.08
C ASN A 49 -26.09 -18.26 6.71
N SER A 50 -26.16 -17.33 5.75
CA SER A 50 -26.55 -17.62 4.37
C SER A 50 -25.46 -18.33 3.55
N HIS A 51 -24.20 -18.23 3.97
CA HIS A 51 -23.08 -18.85 3.27
C HIS A 51 -22.89 -20.31 3.69
N GLN A 52 -22.85 -21.21 2.72
CA GLN A 52 -22.72 -22.65 2.96
C GLN A 52 -21.42 -23.21 2.38
N PRO A 53 -20.77 -24.18 3.04
CA PRO A 53 -21.17 -24.76 4.33
C PRO A 53 -20.93 -23.80 5.50
N LEU A 54 -21.77 -23.88 6.53
CA LEU A 54 -21.54 -23.17 7.79
C LEU A 54 -20.24 -23.66 8.43
N ALA A 55 -19.41 -22.74 8.93
CA ALA A 55 -18.25 -23.13 9.71
C ALA A 55 -18.71 -23.98 10.89
N ARG A 56 -18.05 -25.13 11.07
CA ARG A 56 -18.37 -26.11 12.13
C ARG A 56 -19.80 -26.65 12.10
N GLY A 57 -20.54 -26.46 10.99
CA GLY A 57 -21.96 -26.81 10.88
C GLY A 57 -22.87 -26.00 11.80
N TYR A 58 -22.41 -24.85 12.30
CA TYR A 58 -23.10 -24.06 13.31
C TYR A 58 -23.70 -22.79 12.72
N ALA A 59 -25.00 -22.58 12.93
CA ALA A 59 -25.67 -21.32 12.62
C ALA A 59 -25.56 -20.39 13.83
N VAL A 60 -24.88 -19.25 13.65
CA VAL A 60 -24.64 -18.27 14.70
C VAL A 60 -25.96 -17.67 15.18
N GLN A 61 -26.16 -17.63 16.49
CA GLN A 61 -27.35 -17.06 17.11
C GLN A 61 -27.14 -15.57 17.38
N TYR A 62 -28.24 -14.81 17.46
CA TYR A 62 -28.17 -13.37 17.76
C TYR A 62 -27.76 -13.04 19.20
N THR A 63 -27.54 -14.04 20.05
CA THR A 63 -27.02 -13.90 21.41
C THR A 63 -25.55 -14.31 21.52
N ASP A 64 -24.95 -14.78 20.43
CA ASP A 64 -23.55 -15.18 20.41
C ASP A 64 -22.67 -13.95 20.17
N GLU A 65 -21.44 -14.01 20.67
CA GLU A 65 -20.40 -13.06 20.30
C GLU A 65 -20.13 -13.14 18.79
N TRP A 66 -20.12 -12.00 18.11
CA TRP A 66 -20.18 -11.96 16.64
C TRP A 66 -18.99 -11.25 15.99
N CYS A 67 -17.87 -11.10 16.70
CA CYS A 67 -16.66 -10.44 16.17
C CYS A 67 -16.08 -11.17 14.94
N ASP A 68 -15.85 -12.47 15.04
CA ASP A 68 -15.32 -13.27 13.94
C ASP A 68 -16.36 -13.52 12.85
N THR A 69 -17.63 -13.66 13.25
CA THR A 69 -18.78 -13.69 12.34
C THR A 69 -18.80 -12.45 11.44
N ALA A 70 -18.47 -11.26 11.96
CA ALA A 70 -18.37 -10.05 11.16
C ALA A 70 -17.22 -10.08 10.14
N VAL A 71 -16.04 -10.57 10.54
CA VAL A 71 -14.89 -10.74 9.62
C VAL A 71 -15.23 -11.70 8.49
N SER A 72 -15.81 -12.87 8.83
CA SER A 72 -16.26 -13.86 7.86
C SER A 72 -17.37 -13.32 6.95
N ALA A 73 -18.37 -12.61 7.51
CA ALA A 73 -19.42 -11.96 6.72
C ALA A 73 -18.87 -10.94 5.74
N ALA A 74 -17.87 -10.15 6.15
CA ALA A 74 -17.24 -9.17 5.26
C ALA A 74 -16.52 -9.85 4.09
N ALA A 75 -15.81 -10.94 4.37
CA ALA A 75 -15.20 -11.75 3.32
C ALA A 75 -16.23 -12.40 2.39
N ILE A 76 -17.38 -12.86 2.92
CA ILE A 76 -18.49 -13.37 2.10
C ILE A 76 -19.01 -12.30 1.14
N GLN A 77 -19.31 -11.11 1.65
CA GLN A 77 -19.86 -10.01 0.85
C GLN A 77 -18.87 -9.48 -0.19
N ALA A 78 -17.57 -9.47 0.13
CA ALA A 78 -16.49 -9.02 -0.74
C ALA A 78 -15.96 -10.13 -1.67
N ASP A 79 -16.56 -11.32 -1.65
CA ASP A 79 -16.10 -12.49 -2.40
C ASP A 79 -14.65 -12.92 -2.07
N CYS A 80 -14.19 -12.69 -0.83
CA CYS A 80 -12.82 -12.95 -0.36
C CYS A 80 -12.69 -14.22 0.52
N VAL A 81 -13.71 -15.08 0.58
CA VAL A 81 -13.73 -16.27 1.46
C VAL A 81 -12.59 -17.24 1.18
N ASP A 82 -12.21 -17.46 -0.07
CA ASP A 82 -11.07 -18.34 -0.38
C ASP A 82 -9.73 -17.79 0.14
N LEU A 83 -9.61 -16.47 0.34
CA LEU A 83 -8.41 -15.83 0.86
C LEU A 83 -8.23 -16.07 2.36
N ILE A 84 -9.31 -16.16 3.14
CA ILE A 84 -9.25 -16.18 4.61
C ILE A 84 -9.95 -17.38 5.25
N GLY A 85 -10.97 -17.93 4.59
CA GLY A 85 -11.90 -18.92 5.13
C GLY A 85 -13.18 -18.29 5.64
N THR A 86 -13.97 -19.09 6.36
CA THR A 86 -15.08 -18.63 7.20
C THR A 86 -15.00 -19.34 8.53
N GLU A 87 -15.21 -18.59 9.61
CA GLU A 87 -15.28 -19.09 10.99
C GLU A 87 -16.09 -18.12 11.86
N CYS A 88 -16.56 -18.58 13.02
CA CYS A 88 -17.27 -17.78 14.01
C CYS A 88 -16.62 -17.85 15.39
N GLY A 89 -15.31 -18.07 15.44
CA GLY A 89 -14.51 -18.18 16.65
C GLY A 89 -13.03 -17.93 16.39
N CYS A 90 -12.47 -16.90 17.04
CA CYS A 90 -11.15 -16.34 16.77
C CYS A 90 -10.03 -17.40 16.69
N GLU A 91 -9.90 -18.26 17.70
CA GLU A 91 -8.82 -19.26 17.74
C GLU A 91 -8.94 -20.30 16.62
N LYS A 92 -10.17 -20.68 16.23
CA LYS A 92 -10.36 -21.59 15.10
C LYS A 92 -10.09 -20.91 13.77
N HIS A 93 -10.31 -19.61 13.66
CA HIS A 93 -9.91 -18.88 12.46
C HIS A 93 -8.39 -18.80 12.33
N ILE A 94 -7.64 -18.69 13.44
CA ILE A 94 -6.16 -18.80 13.44
C ILE A 94 -5.70 -20.13 12.83
N GLU A 95 -6.34 -21.25 13.16
CA GLU A 95 -5.99 -22.55 12.58
C GLU A 95 -6.12 -22.52 11.05
N ILE A 96 -7.20 -21.94 10.52
CA ILE A 96 -7.40 -21.75 9.08
C ILE A 96 -6.32 -20.82 8.49
N PHE A 97 -5.99 -19.71 9.17
CA PHE A 97 -4.94 -18.79 8.72
C PHE A 97 -3.57 -19.47 8.65
N LYS A 98 -3.27 -20.35 9.61
CA LYS A 98 -2.05 -21.17 9.64
C LYS A 98 -2.05 -22.18 8.48
N GLU A 99 -3.15 -22.87 8.24
CA GLU A 99 -3.31 -23.81 7.12
C GLU A 99 -3.13 -23.13 5.75
N LYS A 100 -3.64 -21.90 5.61
CA LYS A 100 -3.48 -21.07 4.40
C LYS A 100 -2.09 -20.45 4.26
N GLY A 101 -1.25 -20.53 5.31
CA GLY A 101 0.08 -19.94 5.34
C GLY A 101 0.06 -18.41 5.30
N ILE A 102 -0.95 -17.81 5.92
CA ILE A 102 -1.13 -16.34 5.99
C ILE A 102 -1.02 -15.79 7.42
N TRP A 103 -0.91 -16.67 8.42
CA TRP A 103 -0.75 -16.29 9.82
C TRP A 103 0.63 -15.72 10.13
N ILE A 104 0.66 -14.63 10.89
CA ILE A 104 1.83 -13.92 11.39
C ILE A 104 1.70 -13.86 12.91
N GLU A 105 2.48 -14.71 13.57
CA GLU A 105 2.49 -14.88 15.03
C GLU A 105 3.03 -13.64 15.76
N ASP A 106 3.89 -12.86 15.11
CA ASP A 106 4.55 -11.69 15.70
C ASP A 106 3.60 -10.48 15.73
N GLY A 107 3.03 -10.20 16.90
CA GLY A 107 2.18 -9.03 17.14
C GLY A 107 2.90 -7.68 17.05
N THR A 108 4.24 -7.64 16.94
CA THR A 108 5.03 -6.39 16.87
C THR A 108 5.20 -5.84 15.46
N ILE A 109 4.76 -6.58 14.43
CA ILE A 109 4.87 -6.09 13.05
C ILE A 109 4.02 -4.84 12.84
N VAL A 110 4.44 -3.99 11.91
CA VAL A 110 3.55 -2.97 11.35
C VAL A 110 2.66 -3.68 10.32
N PRO A 111 1.33 -3.74 10.52
CA PRO A 111 0.44 -4.44 9.59
C PRO A 111 0.19 -3.61 8.33
N LEU A 112 -0.51 -4.20 7.36
CA LEU A 112 -1.01 -3.55 6.17
C LEU A 112 -2.55 -3.40 6.24
N PRO A 113 -3.13 -2.38 5.60
CA PRO A 113 -4.58 -2.33 5.40
C PRO A 113 -5.12 -3.62 4.78
N GLY A 114 -6.18 -4.17 5.37
CA GLY A 114 -6.77 -5.45 5.00
C GLY A 114 -6.16 -6.67 5.66
N ASP A 115 -5.05 -6.53 6.42
CA ASP A 115 -4.64 -7.56 7.37
C ASP A 115 -5.75 -7.74 8.42
N ILE A 116 -5.93 -8.96 8.87
CA ILE A 116 -6.85 -9.30 9.95
C ILE A 116 -6.04 -9.32 11.24
N ILE A 117 -6.43 -8.52 12.23
CA ILE A 117 -5.74 -8.44 13.53
C ILE A 117 -6.51 -9.24 14.57
N LEU A 118 -5.77 -9.95 15.41
CA LEU A 118 -6.33 -10.71 16.53
C LEU A 118 -5.76 -10.23 17.84
N TYR A 119 -6.54 -10.41 18.89
CA TYR A 119 -6.23 -9.93 20.22
C TYR A 119 -6.26 -11.06 21.24
N ASN A 120 -5.47 -10.88 22.30
CA ASN A 120 -5.50 -11.66 23.52
C ASN A 120 -5.43 -10.67 24.69
N TRP A 121 -6.55 -10.51 25.39
CA TRP A 121 -6.74 -9.52 26.44
C TRP A 121 -6.04 -9.87 27.75
N ASP A 122 -5.74 -11.16 27.96
CA ASP A 122 -5.08 -11.65 29.17
C ASP A 122 -3.58 -11.31 29.22
N PHE A 123 -2.99 -10.86 28.10
CA PHE A 123 -1.56 -10.58 27.98
C PHE A 123 -1.28 -9.12 27.62
N GLN A 124 -0.26 -8.52 28.25
CA GLN A 124 0.08 -7.10 28.07
C GLN A 124 1.45 -6.88 27.44
N VAL A 125 2.14 -7.95 27.02
CA VAL A 125 3.52 -7.91 26.49
C VAL A 125 3.69 -8.85 25.31
N GLN A 126 4.70 -8.60 24.48
CA GLN A 126 5.11 -9.46 23.37
C GLN A 126 6.31 -10.35 23.75
N PRO A 127 6.45 -11.56 23.18
CA PRO A 127 5.50 -12.20 22.27
C PRO A 127 4.21 -12.60 23.02
N ASN A 128 3.09 -12.47 22.32
CA ASN A 128 1.78 -12.88 22.79
C ASN A 128 1.34 -14.10 21.96
N ASP A 129 1.35 -15.29 22.55
CA ASP A 129 1.03 -16.55 21.88
C ASP A 129 -0.17 -17.29 22.49
N GLY A 130 -0.87 -16.64 23.44
CA GLY A 130 -2.05 -17.19 24.12
C GLY A 130 -3.31 -17.28 23.26
N TYR A 131 -4.42 -17.65 23.90
CA TYR A 131 -5.71 -17.84 23.24
C TYR A 131 -6.27 -16.50 22.74
N SER A 132 -6.86 -16.47 21.54
CA SER A 132 -7.42 -15.24 21.00
C SER A 132 -8.86 -14.97 21.43
N ASP A 133 -9.11 -13.74 21.90
CA ASP A 133 -10.40 -13.28 22.39
C ASP A 133 -11.22 -12.52 21.34
N HIS A 134 -10.55 -11.82 20.42
CA HIS A 134 -11.22 -10.87 19.52
C HIS A 134 -10.46 -10.69 18.21
N ILE A 135 -11.16 -10.21 17.18
CA ILE A 135 -10.66 -10.11 15.81
C ILE A 135 -11.27 -8.92 15.08
N GLY A 136 -10.54 -8.35 14.12
CA GLY A 136 -11.03 -7.29 13.24
C GLY A 136 -10.14 -7.08 12.01
N TYR A 137 -10.50 -6.11 11.18
CA TYR A 137 -9.69 -5.72 10.02
C TYR A 137 -8.88 -4.46 10.30
N VAL A 138 -7.60 -4.49 9.97
CA VAL A 138 -6.76 -3.29 9.93
C VAL A 138 -7.23 -2.40 8.79
N GLU A 139 -7.80 -1.25 9.12
CA GLU A 139 -8.28 -0.28 8.13
C GLU A 139 -7.15 0.62 7.64
N SER A 140 -6.32 1.15 8.55
CA SER A 140 -5.22 2.03 8.20
C SER A 140 -4.10 2.01 9.23
N VAL A 141 -2.90 2.42 8.78
CA VAL A 141 -1.72 2.60 9.62
C VAL A 141 -1.18 4.00 9.42
N SER A 142 -0.95 4.70 10.52
CA SER A 142 -0.39 6.06 10.53
C SER A 142 0.70 6.15 11.61
N GLY A 143 1.96 6.07 11.19
CA GLY A 143 3.09 5.99 12.11
C GLY A 143 3.04 4.69 12.90
N GLN A 144 3.12 4.77 14.23
CA GLN A 144 2.98 3.61 15.12
C GLN A 144 1.53 3.38 15.57
N MET A 145 0.55 4.06 14.99
CA MET A 145 -0.86 3.86 15.33
C MET A 145 -1.56 3.10 14.22
N ILE A 146 -2.34 2.09 14.59
CA ILE A 146 -3.23 1.33 13.72
C ILE A 146 -4.66 1.78 14.00
N THR A 147 -5.47 1.92 12.96
CA THR A 147 -6.93 1.99 13.06
C THR A 147 -7.51 0.67 12.56
N VAL A 148 -8.33 0.05 13.40
CA VAL A 148 -8.95 -1.26 13.17
C VAL A 148 -10.46 -1.07 13.13
N ILE A 149 -11.14 -1.73 12.20
CA ILE A 149 -12.60 -1.83 12.17
C ILE A 149 -13.02 -3.22 12.65
N GLU A 150 -13.83 -3.26 13.70
CA GLU A 150 -14.16 -4.47 14.46
C GLU A 150 -15.67 -4.60 14.54
N GLY A 151 -16.18 -5.82 14.35
CA GLY A 151 -17.55 -6.18 14.73
C GLY A 151 -17.60 -6.55 16.20
N ASN A 152 -18.75 -6.33 16.83
CA ASN A 152 -18.95 -6.59 18.25
C ASN A 152 -17.94 -5.89 19.18
N TYR A 153 -17.37 -4.76 18.74
CA TYR A 153 -16.56 -3.91 19.60
C TYR A 153 -17.51 -3.01 20.39
N ASN A 154 -17.65 -3.28 21.69
CA ASN A 154 -18.72 -2.71 22.53
C ASN A 154 -20.10 -2.91 21.89
N GLU A 155 -20.41 -4.15 21.50
CA GLU A 155 -21.70 -4.54 20.90
C GLU A 155 -22.02 -3.82 19.56
N ALA A 156 -20.99 -3.32 18.87
CA ALA A 156 -21.14 -2.53 17.65
C ALA A 156 -20.04 -2.78 16.61
N VAL A 157 -20.31 -2.44 15.35
CA VAL A 157 -19.28 -2.22 14.35
C VAL A 157 -18.71 -0.82 14.55
N ALA A 158 -17.46 -0.75 14.99
CA ALA A 158 -16.81 0.50 15.33
C ALA A 158 -15.30 0.46 15.04
N ARG A 159 -14.68 1.65 15.05
CA ARG A 159 -13.24 1.79 14.89
C ARG A 159 -12.54 1.84 16.25
N ARG A 160 -11.44 1.13 16.37
CA ARG A 160 -10.47 1.25 17.46
C ARG A 160 -9.17 1.83 16.93
N LYS A 161 -8.49 2.66 17.73
CA LYS A 161 -7.14 3.15 17.43
C LYS A 161 -6.18 2.67 18.50
N ILE A 162 -5.14 1.94 18.10
CA ILE A 162 -4.19 1.26 18.99
C ILE A 162 -2.74 1.47 18.54
N PRO A 163 -1.75 1.35 19.45
CA PRO A 163 -0.35 1.25 19.06
C PRO A 163 -0.07 -0.05 18.27
N ALA A 164 0.87 -0.01 17.33
CA ALA A 164 1.28 -1.16 16.53
C ALA A 164 2.07 -2.22 17.30
N ASP A 165 2.68 -1.83 18.41
CA ASP A 165 3.43 -2.68 19.33
C ASP A 165 2.63 -3.02 20.59
N TRP A 166 1.30 -2.85 20.56
CA TRP A 166 0.47 -3.07 21.73
C TRP A 166 0.52 -4.54 22.18
N GLY A 167 0.85 -4.77 23.45
CA GLY A 167 1.10 -6.12 23.97
C GLY A 167 -0.10 -7.06 23.96
N GLN A 168 -1.32 -6.53 23.82
CA GLN A 168 -2.55 -7.30 23.66
C GLN A 168 -2.80 -7.78 22.23
N ILE A 169 -1.97 -7.39 21.27
CA ILE A 169 -2.05 -7.90 19.90
C ILE A 169 -1.53 -9.33 19.88
N ARG A 170 -2.40 -10.28 19.56
CA ARG A 170 -2.04 -11.70 19.46
C ARG A 170 -1.28 -12.00 18.17
N GLY A 171 -1.60 -11.31 17.09
CA GLY A 171 -0.98 -11.53 15.80
C GLY A 171 -1.87 -11.04 14.67
N TYR A 172 -1.48 -11.38 13.45
CA TYR A 172 -2.15 -10.94 12.24
C TYR A 172 -2.32 -12.08 11.25
N ALA A 173 -3.36 -12.04 10.43
CA ALA A 173 -3.41 -12.79 9.18
C ALA A 173 -3.29 -11.82 8.00
N ARG A 174 -2.53 -12.22 6.98
CA ARG A 174 -2.29 -11.44 5.76
C ARG A 174 -2.90 -12.13 4.53
N PRO A 175 -4.17 -11.84 4.20
CA PRO A 175 -4.81 -12.40 3.02
C PRO A 175 -4.06 -12.05 1.74
N LYS A 176 -4.01 -12.99 0.79
CA LYS A 176 -3.29 -12.82 -0.49
C LYS A 176 -4.18 -12.11 -1.52
N TYR A 177 -4.49 -10.84 -1.27
CA TYR A 177 -5.20 -9.99 -2.23
C TYR A 177 -4.41 -9.87 -3.55
N ALA A 178 -5.10 -9.60 -4.65
CA ALA A 178 -4.45 -9.36 -5.94
C ALA A 178 -3.55 -8.11 -5.84
N GLU A 179 -2.34 -8.19 -6.40
CA GLU A 179 -1.39 -7.07 -6.36
C GLU A 179 -2.00 -5.85 -7.05
N GLY A 180 -2.34 -4.87 -6.22
CA GLY A 180 -3.12 -3.70 -6.59
C GLY A 180 -3.32 -2.81 -5.36
N VAL A 181 -2.20 -2.26 -4.86
CA VAL A 181 -2.10 -1.10 -3.95
C VAL A 181 -3.03 -1.16 -2.72
N THR A 182 -2.54 -1.74 -1.62
CA THR A 182 -3.18 -1.62 -0.30
C THR A 182 -2.56 -0.46 0.48
N GLY A 183 -3.35 0.58 0.68
CA GLY A 183 -2.98 1.81 1.34
C GLY A 183 -3.09 2.98 0.37
N GLN A 184 -4.24 3.66 0.35
CA GLN A 184 -4.26 4.98 -0.24
C GLN A 184 -3.27 5.82 0.57
N PRO A 185 -2.19 6.30 -0.06
CA PRO A 185 -1.20 7.06 0.67
C PRO A 185 -1.83 8.39 1.10
N SER A 186 -1.55 8.84 2.33
CA SER A 186 -2.14 10.08 2.87
C SER A 186 -1.76 11.34 2.09
N LYS A 187 -0.74 11.24 1.23
CA LYS A 187 -0.29 12.29 0.31
C LYS A 187 -0.36 11.75 -1.12
N SER A 188 -0.66 12.64 -2.05
CA SER A 188 -0.57 12.35 -3.48
C SER A 188 0.87 11.98 -3.89
N ILE A 189 1.02 11.27 -5.02
CA ILE A 189 2.34 10.93 -5.58
C ILE A 189 3.11 12.22 -5.90
N GLU A 190 2.39 13.27 -6.33
CA GLU A 190 2.90 14.61 -6.61
C GLU A 190 3.54 15.25 -5.36
N GLU A 191 2.85 15.21 -4.22
CA GLU A 191 3.37 15.73 -2.96
C GLU A 191 4.60 14.96 -2.49
N VAL A 192 4.56 13.62 -2.56
CA VAL A 192 5.69 12.78 -2.16
C VAL A 192 6.90 12.99 -3.08
N ALA A 193 6.70 13.14 -4.38
CA ALA A 193 7.76 13.48 -5.31
C ALA A 193 8.42 14.82 -4.97
N GLY A 194 7.63 15.84 -4.59
CA GLY A 194 8.15 17.12 -4.11
C GLY A 194 9.01 16.97 -2.85
N GLU A 195 8.61 16.12 -1.91
CA GLU A 195 9.39 15.84 -0.71
C GLU A 195 10.67 15.02 -0.98
N VAL A 196 10.63 14.12 -1.97
CA VAL A 196 11.81 13.41 -2.45
C VAL A 196 12.83 14.39 -3.04
N ILE A 197 12.39 15.37 -3.84
CA ILE A 197 13.24 16.44 -4.39
C ILE A 197 13.86 17.27 -3.27
N GLN A 198 13.11 17.54 -2.20
CA GLN A 198 13.59 18.23 -0.99
C GLN A 198 14.52 17.37 -0.11
N GLY A 199 14.77 16.11 -0.48
CA GLY A 199 15.70 15.23 0.24
C GLY A 199 15.12 14.54 1.48
N LYS A 200 13.80 14.58 1.71
CA LYS A 200 13.17 14.01 2.92
C LYS A 200 13.18 12.47 2.96
N TYR A 201 13.46 11.81 1.83
CA TYR A 201 13.25 10.36 1.65
C TYR A 201 14.53 9.52 1.48
N ALA A 202 15.67 9.92 2.05
CA ALA A 202 16.96 9.27 1.82
C ALA A 202 17.24 9.04 0.31
N ASN A 203 18.19 8.17 -0.05
CA ASN A 203 18.59 7.92 -1.44
C ASN A 203 18.63 6.42 -1.76
N GLY A 204 18.56 6.10 -3.07
CA GLY A 204 18.78 4.74 -3.58
C GLY A 204 17.85 3.68 -2.96
N LYS A 205 18.44 2.57 -2.49
CA LYS A 205 17.71 1.42 -1.95
C LYS A 205 16.89 1.79 -0.70
N GLU A 206 17.39 2.70 0.13
CA GLU A 206 16.71 3.13 1.36
C GLU A 206 15.43 3.92 1.05
N ARG A 207 15.50 4.83 0.07
CA ARG A 207 14.32 5.54 -0.45
C ARG A 207 13.26 4.57 -0.95
N ARG A 208 13.67 3.62 -1.80
CA ARG A 208 12.75 2.63 -2.38
C ARG A 208 12.06 1.81 -1.28
N LYS A 209 12.81 1.39 -0.25
CA LYS A 209 12.24 0.68 0.90
C LYS A 209 11.23 1.56 1.64
N LYS A 210 11.57 2.81 1.98
CA LYS A 210 10.67 3.75 2.66
C LYS A 210 9.38 4.00 1.88
N LEU A 211 9.47 4.15 0.56
CA LEU A 211 8.30 4.33 -0.31
C LEU A 211 7.41 3.09 -0.34
N CYS A 212 8.01 1.89 -0.47
CA CYS A 212 7.29 0.61 -0.37
C CYS A 212 6.62 0.43 1.01
N ASP A 213 7.34 0.69 2.10
CA ASP A 213 6.83 0.59 3.47
C ASP A 213 5.64 1.55 3.70
N MET A 214 5.56 2.64 2.94
CA MET A 214 4.50 3.64 2.98
C MET A 214 3.38 3.42 1.95
N GLY A 215 3.40 2.30 1.22
CA GLY A 215 2.37 1.94 0.23
C GLY A 215 2.50 2.65 -1.13
N TYR A 216 3.60 3.36 -1.40
CA TYR A 216 3.84 3.98 -2.71
C TYR A 216 4.58 3.02 -3.65
N ASP A 217 4.24 3.07 -4.94
CA ASP A 217 5.10 2.51 -6.01
C ASP A 217 6.34 3.42 -6.21
N PRO A 218 7.56 2.95 -5.88
CA PRO A 218 8.77 3.76 -6.04
C PRO A 218 9.02 4.20 -7.48
N ASN A 219 8.55 3.43 -8.48
CA ASN A 219 8.73 3.78 -9.89
C ASN A 219 7.77 4.90 -10.29
N ALA A 220 6.52 4.87 -9.82
CA ALA A 220 5.58 5.97 -10.03
C ALA A 220 6.06 7.28 -9.39
N VAL A 221 6.53 7.23 -8.15
CA VAL A 221 7.14 8.39 -7.47
C VAL A 221 8.37 8.88 -8.23
N GLN A 222 9.23 7.99 -8.72
CA GLN A 222 10.41 8.39 -9.50
C GLN A 222 10.05 9.03 -10.85
N ARG A 223 9.02 8.54 -11.55
CA ARG A 223 8.51 9.19 -12.77
C ARG A 223 8.02 10.61 -12.49
N GLU A 224 7.31 10.79 -11.38
CA GLU A 224 6.80 12.09 -10.98
C GLU A 224 7.92 13.06 -10.54
N VAL A 225 8.94 12.56 -9.82
CA VAL A 225 10.17 13.32 -9.55
C VAL A 225 10.84 13.79 -10.84
N ASN A 226 10.99 12.89 -11.82
CA ASN A 226 11.58 13.24 -13.11
C ASN A 226 10.73 14.27 -13.85
N ARG A 227 9.39 14.14 -13.80
CA ARG A 227 8.46 15.10 -14.39
C ARG A 227 8.62 16.49 -13.75
N GLN A 228 8.61 16.59 -12.42
CA GLN A 228 8.73 17.87 -11.71
C GLN A 228 10.09 18.53 -11.92
N LEU A 229 11.18 17.75 -11.95
CA LEU A 229 12.51 18.27 -12.28
C LEU A 229 12.57 18.77 -13.73
N SER A 230 11.99 18.04 -14.68
CA SER A 230 11.95 18.47 -16.10
C SER A 230 11.07 19.70 -16.35
N GLN A 231 10.05 19.94 -15.51
CA GLN A 231 9.21 21.12 -15.58
C GLN A 231 9.87 22.35 -14.95
N ASN A 232 10.80 22.14 -14.01
CA ASN A 232 11.61 23.20 -13.42
C ASN A 232 12.92 23.45 -14.18
N GLU A 233 13.24 22.63 -15.19
CA GLU A 233 14.30 22.98 -16.14
C GLU A 233 13.78 24.10 -17.05
N ALA A 234 14.52 25.22 -17.08
CA ALA A 234 14.28 26.25 -18.08
C ALA A 234 14.34 25.60 -19.47
N PRO A 235 13.42 25.94 -20.38
CA PRO A 235 13.43 25.36 -21.72
C PRO A 235 14.80 25.57 -22.35
N ALA A 236 15.37 24.48 -22.89
CA ALA A 236 16.67 24.54 -23.50
C ALA A 236 16.65 25.54 -24.67
N GLU A 237 17.41 26.62 -24.53
CA GLU A 237 17.53 27.64 -25.55
C GLU A 237 18.71 27.28 -26.45
N TYR A 238 18.57 27.47 -27.76
CA TYR A 238 19.60 27.09 -28.73
C TYR A 238 20.03 28.28 -29.58
N TYR A 239 21.33 28.36 -29.86
CA TYR A 239 21.92 29.29 -30.79
C TYR A 239 22.50 28.53 -31.99
N VAL A 240 22.32 29.05 -33.20
CA VAL A 240 22.91 28.50 -34.43
C VAL A 240 24.20 29.26 -34.71
N VAL A 241 25.33 28.56 -34.70
CA VAL A 241 26.66 29.13 -34.97
C VAL A 241 26.68 29.82 -36.33
N GLN A 242 27.10 31.08 -36.34
CA GLN A 242 27.27 31.91 -37.53
C GLN A 242 28.72 31.92 -37.98
N GLU A 243 28.96 32.43 -39.20
CA GLU A 243 30.32 32.64 -39.69
C GLU A 243 31.10 33.57 -38.76
N ASN A 244 32.33 33.17 -38.42
CA ASN A 244 33.25 33.85 -37.47
C ASN A 244 32.86 33.80 -35.99
N ASP A 245 31.84 33.03 -35.60
CA ASP A 245 31.58 32.82 -34.18
C ASP A 245 32.68 31.98 -33.50
N THR A 246 33.00 32.35 -32.26
CA THR A 246 33.76 31.49 -31.35
C THR A 246 32.90 31.05 -30.16
N LEU A 247 33.19 29.88 -29.58
CA LEU A 247 32.44 29.39 -28.41
C LEU A 247 32.51 30.38 -27.23
N SER A 248 33.65 31.07 -27.08
CA SER A 248 33.87 32.10 -26.06
C SER A 248 32.98 33.33 -26.25
N GLU A 249 32.79 33.81 -27.48
CA GLU A 249 31.93 34.97 -27.75
C GLU A 249 30.45 34.61 -27.59
N ILE A 250 30.05 33.42 -28.05
CA ILE A 250 28.70 32.90 -27.83
C ILE A 250 28.42 32.77 -26.33
N ALA A 251 29.31 32.16 -25.57
CA ALA A 251 29.16 32.00 -24.12
C ALA A 251 29.00 33.36 -23.41
N LYS A 252 29.86 34.33 -23.77
CA LYS A 252 29.80 35.70 -23.23
C LYS A 252 28.46 36.38 -23.54
N ARG A 253 27.92 36.19 -24.75
CA ARG A 253 26.62 36.75 -25.17
C ARG A 253 25.46 36.24 -24.33
N PHE A 254 25.50 34.99 -23.89
CA PHE A 254 24.43 34.36 -23.12
C PHE A 254 24.69 34.30 -21.61
N ALA A 255 25.72 35.01 -21.15
CA ALA A 255 26.13 35.08 -19.75
C ALA A 255 26.48 33.71 -19.14
N THR A 256 27.22 32.89 -19.90
CA THR A 256 27.83 31.63 -19.44
C THR A 256 29.33 31.62 -19.79
N THR A 257 30.03 30.54 -19.46
CA THR A 257 31.44 30.34 -19.84
C THR A 257 31.55 29.38 -21.01
N TYR A 258 32.61 29.51 -21.82
CA TYR A 258 32.84 28.58 -22.93
C TYR A 258 32.98 27.13 -22.44
N LEU A 259 33.45 26.94 -21.21
CA LEU A 259 33.64 25.64 -20.59
C LEU A 259 32.30 24.98 -20.24
N GLU A 260 31.38 25.72 -19.61
CA GLU A 260 30.01 25.26 -19.36
C GLU A 260 29.27 24.99 -20.67
N LEU A 261 29.41 25.92 -21.63
CA LEU A 261 28.80 25.79 -22.95
C LEU A 261 29.34 24.57 -23.71
N ALA A 262 30.64 24.29 -23.63
CA ALA A 262 31.24 23.08 -24.20
C ALA A 262 30.69 21.82 -23.53
N ALA A 263 30.57 21.82 -22.20
CA ALA A 263 30.05 20.69 -21.42
C ALA A 263 28.59 20.38 -21.74
N TRP A 264 27.71 21.39 -21.83
CA TRP A 264 26.30 21.21 -22.19
C TRP A 264 26.09 20.62 -23.58
N ASN A 265 27.05 20.81 -24.47
CA ASN A 265 26.96 20.44 -25.88
C ASN A 265 27.88 19.28 -26.28
N GLY A 266 28.62 18.69 -25.33
CA GLY A 266 29.56 17.60 -25.61
C GLY A 266 30.71 17.99 -26.55
N ILE A 267 31.12 19.26 -26.54
CA ILE A 267 32.21 19.76 -27.39
C ILE A 267 33.56 19.42 -26.75
N ALA A 268 34.28 18.47 -27.34
CA ALA A 268 35.56 18.00 -26.82
C ALA A 268 36.70 19.02 -27.00
N ASP A 269 36.72 19.73 -28.14
CA ASP A 269 37.63 20.84 -28.39
C ASP A 269 36.83 22.15 -28.50
N PRO A 270 36.86 23.02 -27.47
CA PRO A 270 36.15 24.30 -27.47
C PRO A 270 36.51 25.25 -28.63
N ASN A 271 37.63 25.01 -29.32
CA ASN A 271 38.04 25.78 -30.48
C ASN A 271 37.47 25.25 -31.80
N MET A 272 36.75 24.12 -31.76
CA MET A 272 36.23 23.44 -32.95
C MET A 272 34.69 23.45 -32.94
N ILE A 273 34.11 24.53 -33.46
CA ILE A 273 32.68 24.65 -33.76
C ILE A 273 32.46 24.93 -35.25
N TYR A 274 31.30 24.54 -35.78
CA TYR A 274 30.99 24.66 -37.20
C TYR A 274 29.82 25.59 -37.45
N VAL A 275 29.90 26.41 -38.51
CA VAL A 275 28.78 27.24 -38.96
C VAL A 275 27.55 26.34 -39.22
N GLY A 276 26.40 26.76 -38.71
CA GLY A 276 25.15 26.00 -38.75
C GLY A 276 24.96 24.99 -37.61
N GLN A 277 25.97 24.76 -36.76
CA GLN A 277 25.85 23.91 -35.59
C GLN A 277 24.86 24.53 -34.59
N LYS A 278 23.92 23.73 -34.08
CA LYS A 278 23.03 24.14 -32.97
C LYS A 278 23.73 23.88 -31.64
N ILE A 279 23.87 24.93 -30.84
CA ILE A 279 24.50 24.91 -29.51
C ILE A 279 23.44 25.29 -28.47
N ARG A 280 23.22 24.43 -27.48
CA ARG A 280 22.43 24.68 -26.28
C ARG A 280 23.11 25.76 -25.45
N ILE A 281 22.38 26.84 -25.16
CA ILE A 281 22.86 28.02 -24.41
C ILE A 281 22.20 28.19 -23.04
N ARG A 282 21.11 27.45 -22.74
CA ARG A 282 20.43 27.32 -21.44
C ARG A 282 19.77 25.95 -21.33
#